data_AF-A0A511DUJ1-F1
#
_entry.id   AF-A0A511DUJ1-F1
#
_cell.length_a   1.000
_cell.length_b   1.000
_cell.length_c   1.000
_cell.angle_alpha   90.00
_cell.angle_beta   90.00
_cell.angle_gamma   90.00
#
_symmetry.space_group_name_H-M   'P 1'
#
loop_
_entity.id
_entity.type
_entity.pdbx_description
1 polymer ?
#
loop_
_entity_poly.entity_id
_entity_poly.type
_entity_poly.pdbx_seq_one_letter_code
_entity_poly.pdbx_strand_id
1 'polypeptide(L)'
;MKKLKARLDAFSDAVIAIILTIMVLDLTPVLKDNISDYLTLAKEIGVYIISFAFVANNWYQHATLFNEIDDMSYRIMLYDFLYLIPLSLTPLATNMMASNTTSITVVAYGILVAIVSLCFRILARAVTNFQYTNKSQMREIYTKIYGKHNIYFSLFNVVLIVLGYFFPQIVLWFFLPYPLVYMVFSSNDRQQMYDAAQLTANQREQYLQLPTGELRKFQKLVENGLSSTSPDSSTPSQEASEQAGHHSWLDRAINPENESAGTSHLDIDEIRQLRRKQWQQFLKDTKTQYDFKNHAQNNAGQLANNTSHHTERHPRDQSDDHKN
;
A
#
# COMPACT_ATOMS: atom_id res chain seq x y z
N MET A 1 19.79 -12.87 -16.90
CA MET A 1 18.80 -13.59 -16.06
C MET A 1 17.35 -13.11 -16.25
N LYS A 2 17.08 -12.12 -17.13
CA LYS A 2 15.72 -11.63 -17.48
C LYS A 2 14.66 -12.70 -17.82
N LYS A 3 15.03 -13.76 -18.54
CA LYS A 3 14.09 -14.88 -18.85
C LYS A 3 13.62 -15.64 -17.61
N LEU A 4 14.46 -15.77 -16.58
CA LEU A 4 14.09 -16.47 -15.35
C LEU A 4 13.14 -15.63 -14.49
N LYS A 5 13.38 -14.32 -14.39
CA LYS A 5 12.49 -13.35 -13.75
C LYS A 5 11.09 -13.41 -14.35
N ALA A 6 10.98 -13.26 -15.68
CA ALA A 6 9.69 -13.32 -16.38
C ALA A 6 8.93 -14.65 -16.16
N ARG A 7 9.66 -15.77 -16.10
CA ARG A 7 9.04 -17.08 -15.81
C ARG A 7 8.55 -17.18 -14.38
N LEU A 8 9.26 -16.59 -13.42
CA LEU A 8 8.82 -16.61 -12.04
C LEU A 8 7.63 -15.68 -11.81
N ASP A 9 7.65 -14.46 -12.36
CA ASP A 9 6.50 -13.54 -12.31
C ASP A 9 5.24 -14.26 -12.81
N ALA A 10 5.33 -14.88 -13.99
CA ALA A 10 4.23 -15.64 -14.57
C ALA A 10 3.80 -16.85 -13.72
N PHE A 11 4.74 -17.50 -13.04
CA PHE A 11 4.43 -18.61 -12.12
C PHE A 11 3.66 -18.11 -10.89
N SER A 12 4.13 -17.05 -10.24
CA SER A 12 3.52 -16.49 -9.05
C SER A 12 2.14 -15.90 -9.36
N ASP A 13 1.99 -15.24 -10.50
CA ASP A 13 0.68 -14.79 -11.02
C ASP A 13 -0.29 -15.96 -11.22
N ALA A 14 0.18 -17.06 -11.82
CA ALA A 14 -0.64 -18.26 -12.03
C ALA A 14 -1.08 -18.89 -10.71
N VAL A 15 -0.18 -18.96 -9.73
CA VAL A 15 -0.52 -19.48 -8.38
C VAL A 15 -1.58 -18.59 -7.73
N ILE A 16 -1.43 -17.26 -7.78
CA ILE A 16 -2.40 -16.35 -7.17
C ILE A 16 -3.76 -16.41 -7.89
N ALA A 17 -3.77 -16.52 -9.22
CA ALA A 17 -5.00 -16.71 -9.99
C ALA A 17 -5.74 -18.01 -9.59
N ILE A 18 -5.00 -19.11 -9.38
CA ILE A 18 -5.58 -20.38 -8.89
C ILE A 18 -6.16 -20.23 -7.48
N ILE A 19 -5.50 -19.48 -6.59
CA ILE A 19 -6.02 -19.20 -5.25
C ILE A 19 -7.37 -18.46 -5.34
N LEU A 20 -7.46 -17.44 -6.19
CA LEU A 20 -8.71 -16.69 -6.41
C LEU A 20 -9.84 -17.60 -6.92
N THR A 21 -9.55 -18.53 -7.83
CA THR A 21 -10.58 -19.45 -8.37
C THR A 21 -10.99 -20.53 -7.39
N ILE A 22 -10.06 -21.10 -6.62
CA ILE A 22 -10.40 -22.09 -5.58
C ILE A 22 -11.35 -21.47 -4.54
N MET A 23 -11.15 -20.21 -4.16
CA MET A 23 -12.02 -19.55 -3.18
C MET A 23 -13.49 -19.50 -3.59
N VAL A 24 -13.81 -19.27 -4.87
CA VAL A 24 -15.21 -19.24 -5.33
C VAL A 24 -15.78 -20.64 -5.51
N LEU A 25 -14.94 -21.61 -5.89
CA LEU A 25 -15.36 -23.01 -6.05
C LEU A 25 -15.71 -23.68 -4.72
N ASP A 26 -15.25 -23.14 -3.60
CA ASP A 26 -15.45 -23.67 -2.26
C ASP A 26 -16.73 -23.15 -1.57
N LEU A 27 -17.52 -22.31 -2.26
CA LEU A 27 -18.83 -21.86 -1.79
C LEU A 27 -19.86 -23.00 -1.84
N THR A 28 -20.64 -23.18 -0.77
CA THR A 28 -21.59 -24.28 -0.68
C THR A 28 -22.88 -23.94 -1.43
N PRO A 29 -23.27 -24.68 -2.48
CA PRO A 29 -24.54 -24.42 -3.15
C PRO A 29 -25.72 -24.77 -2.24
N VAL A 30 -26.81 -24.01 -2.37
CA VAL A 30 -28.07 -24.29 -1.67
C VAL A 30 -28.72 -25.52 -2.30
N LEU A 31 -28.79 -26.63 -1.55
CA LEU A 31 -29.37 -27.90 -2.01
C LEU A 31 -30.86 -28.07 -1.68
N LYS A 32 -31.38 -27.24 -0.76
CA LYS A 32 -32.77 -27.29 -0.28
C LYS A 32 -33.37 -25.89 -0.33
N ASP A 33 -34.62 -25.79 -0.75
CA ASP A 33 -35.32 -24.50 -0.86
C ASP A 33 -35.78 -24.02 0.53
N ASN A 34 -34.85 -23.44 1.29
CA ASN A 34 -35.11 -22.86 2.61
C ASN A 34 -34.42 -21.51 2.73
N ILE A 35 -35.15 -20.50 3.20
CA ILE A 35 -34.64 -19.13 3.44
C ILE A 35 -33.38 -19.15 4.34
N SER A 36 -33.32 -20.05 5.32
CA SER A 36 -32.15 -20.19 6.19
C SER A 36 -30.88 -20.58 5.45
N ASP A 37 -30.99 -21.41 4.41
CA ASP A 37 -29.86 -21.90 3.63
C ASP A 37 -29.33 -20.77 2.71
N TYR A 38 -30.23 -19.95 2.16
CA TYR A 38 -29.86 -18.74 1.41
C TYR A 38 -29.15 -17.69 2.27
N LEU A 39 -29.58 -17.51 3.53
CA LEU A 39 -28.90 -16.60 4.47
C LEU A 39 -27.49 -17.09 4.81
N THR A 40 -27.30 -18.41 4.92
CA THR A 40 -25.99 -19.01 5.13
C THR A 40 -25.08 -18.77 3.94
N LEU A 41 -25.57 -19.00 2.71
CA LEU A 41 -24.83 -18.69 1.48
C LEU A 41 -24.48 -17.20 1.38
N ALA A 42 -25.39 -16.28 1.73
CA ALA A 42 -25.11 -14.84 1.72
C ALA A 42 -23.94 -14.47 2.64
N LYS A 43 -23.85 -15.11 3.82
CA LYS A 43 -22.72 -14.96 4.73
C LYS A 43 -21.42 -15.54 4.14
N GLU A 44 -21.47 -16.72 3.52
CA GLU A 44 -20.31 -17.32 2.84
C GLU A 44 -19.78 -16.41 1.73
N ILE A 45 -20.68 -15.85 0.91
CA ILE A 45 -20.34 -14.88 -0.13
C ILE A 45 -19.69 -13.62 0.47
N GLY A 46 -20.24 -13.12 1.59
CA GLY A 46 -19.65 -11.99 2.32
C GLY A 46 -18.21 -12.25 2.73
N VAL A 47 -17.93 -13.40 3.34
CA VAL A 47 -16.58 -13.81 3.74
C VAL A 47 -15.67 -14.04 2.53
N TYR A 48 -16.19 -14.62 1.46
CA TYR A 48 -15.48 -14.78 0.19
C TYR A 48 -15.03 -13.43 -0.38
N ILE A 49 -15.90 -12.41 -0.42
CA ILE A 49 -15.56 -11.08 -0.95
C ILE A 49 -14.38 -10.47 -0.17
N ILE A 50 -14.35 -10.65 1.16
CA ILE A 50 -13.27 -10.18 2.03
C ILE A 50 -11.95 -10.82 1.63
N SER A 51 -11.93 -12.15 1.53
CA SER A 51 -10.73 -12.90 1.17
C SER A 51 -10.29 -12.65 -0.26
N PHE A 52 -11.23 -12.52 -1.19
CA PHE A 52 -10.95 -12.13 -2.58
C PHE A 52 -10.24 -10.78 -2.62
N ALA A 53 -10.79 -9.76 -1.96
CA ALA A 53 -10.18 -8.44 -1.90
C ALA A 53 -8.80 -8.46 -1.22
N PHE A 54 -8.63 -9.27 -0.17
CA PHE A 54 -7.34 -9.48 0.48
C PHE A 54 -6.29 -10.09 -0.47
N VAL A 55 -6.61 -11.18 -1.18
CA VAL A 55 -5.69 -11.84 -2.10
C VAL A 55 -5.41 -10.97 -3.32
N ALA A 56 -6.43 -10.31 -3.88
CA ALA A 56 -6.27 -9.37 -5.00
C ALA A 56 -5.34 -8.19 -4.63
N ASN A 57 -5.45 -7.69 -3.40
CA ASN A 57 -4.56 -6.65 -2.92
C ASN A 57 -3.11 -7.14 -2.73
N ASN A 58 -2.94 -8.39 -2.29
CA ASN A 58 -1.64 -9.02 -2.18
C ASN A 58 -1.00 -9.25 -3.56
N TRP A 59 -1.79 -9.69 -4.54
CA TRP A 59 -1.36 -9.76 -5.95
C TRP A 59 -0.91 -8.39 -6.46
N TYR A 60 -1.72 -7.35 -6.24
CA TYR A 60 -1.38 -6.00 -6.66
C TYR A 60 -0.04 -5.51 -6.09
N GLN A 61 0.17 -5.68 -4.78
CA GLN A 61 1.41 -5.28 -4.12
C GLN A 61 2.60 -6.09 -4.65
N HIS A 62 2.41 -7.39 -4.89
CA HIS A 62 3.41 -8.28 -5.47
C HIS A 62 3.79 -7.83 -6.90
N ALA A 63 2.82 -7.66 -7.79
CA ALA A 63 3.04 -7.18 -9.15
C ALA A 63 3.76 -5.81 -9.16
N THR A 64 3.36 -4.90 -8.27
CA THR A 64 4.02 -3.60 -8.12
C THR A 64 5.48 -3.76 -7.69
N LEU A 65 5.77 -4.61 -6.70
CA LEU A 65 7.13 -4.86 -6.23
C LEU A 65 8.02 -5.47 -7.32
N PHE A 66 7.50 -6.43 -8.09
CA PHE A 66 8.25 -7.13 -9.13
C PHE A 66 8.41 -6.34 -10.44
N ASN A 67 7.58 -5.31 -10.66
CA ASN A 67 7.76 -4.37 -11.77
C ASN A 67 8.96 -3.41 -11.54
N GLU A 68 9.37 -3.17 -10.29
CA GLU A 68 10.52 -2.30 -9.96
C GLU A 68 11.88 -2.97 -10.16
N ILE A 69 11.93 -4.26 -10.51
CA ILE A 69 13.18 -5.03 -10.59
C ILE A 69 13.47 -5.56 -12.00
N ASP A 70 14.66 -5.25 -12.50
CA ASP A 70 15.13 -5.71 -13.82
C ASP A 70 15.80 -7.09 -13.78
N ASP A 71 16.34 -7.48 -12.62
CA ASP A 71 17.01 -8.75 -12.42
C ASP A 71 16.71 -9.34 -11.05
N MET A 72 16.97 -10.63 -10.91
CA MET A 72 16.52 -11.42 -9.77
C MET A 72 17.62 -12.30 -9.20
N SER A 73 17.75 -12.32 -7.87
CA SER A 73 18.63 -13.23 -7.15
C SER A 73 17.90 -14.49 -6.69
N TYR A 74 18.64 -15.58 -6.49
CA TYR A 74 18.13 -16.84 -5.92
C TYR A 74 17.45 -16.64 -4.54
N ARG A 75 17.94 -15.69 -3.74
CA ARG A 75 17.34 -15.36 -2.43
C ARG A 75 15.92 -14.79 -2.56
N ILE A 76 15.69 -13.92 -3.54
CA ILE A 76 14.36 -13.36 -3.81
C ILE A 76 13.40 -14.47 -4.21
N MET A 77 13.87 -15.45 -5.01
CA MET A 77 13.05 -16.59 -5.42
C MET A 77 12.58 -17.43 -4.24
N LEU A 78 13.47 -17.68 -3.29
CA LEU A 78 13.13 -18.42 -2.08
C LEU A 78 12.11 -17.66 -1.23
N TYR A 79 12.27 -16.35 -1.08
CA TYR A 79 11.31 -15.53 -0.33
C TYR A 79 9.96 -15.42 -1.04
N ASP A 80 9.93 -15.45 -2.36
CA ASP A 80 8.70 -15.48 -3.14
C ASP A 80 7.92 -16.77 -2.88
N PHE A 81 8.57 -17.93 -2.92
CA PHE A 81 7.94 -19.19 -2.54
C PHE A 81 7.50 -19.22 -1.08
N LEU A 82 8.30 -18.68 -0.16
CA LEU A 82 7.93 -18.57 1.26
C LEU A 82 6.70 -17.67 1.48
N TYR A 83 6.45 -16.71 0.60
CA TYR A 83 5.26 -15.89 0.59
C TYR A 83 4.04 -16.61 -0.02
N LEU A 84 4.23 -17.35 -1.12
CA LEU A 84 3.14 -18.08 -1.78
C LEU A 84 2.57 -19.24 -0.93
N ILE A 85 3.39 -19.88 -0.09
CA ILE A 85 2.95 -20.98 0.80
C ILE A 85 1.80 -20.56 1.74
N PRO A 86 1.93 -19.54 2.61
CA PRO A 86 0.81 -19.13 3.45
C PRO A 86 -0.32 -18.50 2.63
N LEU A 87 -0.01 -17.81 1.52
CA LEU A 87 -1.06 -17.23 0.67
C LEU A 87 -1.96 -18.33 0.08
N SER A 88 -1.42 -19.48 -0.29
CA SER A 88 -2.19 -20.61 -0.83
C SER A 88 -3.08 -21.31 0.19
N LEU A 89 -2.89 -21.06 1.49
CA LEU A 89 -3.79 -21.54 2.55
C LEU A 89 -5.00 -20.63 2.77
N THR A 90 -5.06 -19.47 2.10
CA THR A 90 -6.18 -18.52 2.24
C THR A 90 -7.55 -19.14 1.92
N PRO A 91 -7.73 -19.99 0.88
CA PRO A 91 -9.02 -20.60 0.60
C PRO A 91 -9.52 -21.46 1.77
N LEU A 92 -8.65 -22.31 2.32
CA LEU A 92 -8.96 -23.14 3.49
C LEU A 92 -9.41 -22.29 4.69
N ALA A 93 -8.64 -21.26 5.04
CA ALA A 93 -8.97 -20.40 6.17
C ALA A 93 -10.29 -19.62 5.95
N THR A 94 -10.54 -19.22 4.70
CA THR A 94 -11.79 -18.53 4.30
C THR A 94 -12.99 -19.44 4.50
N ASN A 95 -12.92 -20.68 4.00
CA ASN A 95 -13.97 -21.67 4.17
C ASN A 95 -14.24 -21.97 5.64
N MET A 96 -13.19 -22.22 6.43
CA MET A 96 -13.32 -22.48 7.87
C MET A 96 -14.03 -21.33 8.59
N MET A 97 -13.71 -20.08 8.26
CA MET A 97 -14.34 -18.90 8.86
C MET A 97 -15.78 -18.69 8.39
N ALA A 98 -16.06 -18.97 7.11
CA ALA A 98 -17.38 -18.83 6.48
C ALA A 98 -18.38 -19.86 7.03
N SER A 99 -18.00 -21.14 6.97
CA SER A 99 -18.82 -22.28 7.40
C SER A 99 -19.07 -22.27 8.91
N ASN A 100 -18.05 -22.00 9.71
CA ASN A 100 -18.17 -22.00 11.17
C ASN A 100 -17.40 -20.84 11.81
N THR A 101 -18.09 -19.74 12.09
CA THR A 101 -17.50 -18.53 12.69
C THR A 101 -17.35 -18.69 14.21
N THR A 102 -16.32 -19.44 14.61
CA THR A 102 -15.90 -19.58 16.00
C THR A 102 -14.71 -18.69 16.30
N SER A 103 -14.39 -18.51 17.59
CA SER A 103 -13.16 -17.82 18.02
C SER A 103 -11.90 -18.41 17.37
N ILE A 104 -11.85 -19.74 17.21
CA ILE A 104 -10.68 -20.44 16.65
C ILE A 104 -10.53 -20.11 15.16
N THR A 105 -11.61 -20.19 14.38
CA THR A 105 -11.56 -19.98 12.92
C THR A 105 -11.25 -18.52 12.57
N VAL A 106 -11.82 -17.56 13.31
CA VAL A 106 -11.53 -16.14 13.14
C VAL A 106 -10.08 -15.81 13.52
N VAL A 107 -9.60 -16.33 14.64
CA VAL A 107 -8.19 -16.15 15.07
C VAL A 107 -7.23 -16.79 14.07
N ALA A 108 -7.52 -18.01 13.60
CA ALA A 108 -6.70 -18.70 12.62
C ALA A 108 -6.60 -17.92 11.30
N TYR A 109 -7.74 -17.37 10.81
CA TYR A 109 -7.76 -16.49 9.64
C TYR A 109 -6.91 -15.23 9.85
N GLY A 110 -7.07 -14.56 11.00
CA GLY A 110 -6.28 -13.37 11.33
C GLY A 110 -4.78 -13.66 11.41
N ILE A 111 -4.38 -14.78 12.04
CA ILE A 111 -2.98 -15.24 12.10
C ILE A 111 -2.45 -15.51 10.69
N LEU A 112 -3.23 -16.18 9.84
CA LEU A 112 -2.81 -16.45 8.46
C LEU A 112 -2.56 -15.15 7.70
N VAL A 113 -3.48 -14.18 7.78
CA VAL A 113 -3.32 -12.84 7.19
C VAL A 113 -2.06 -12.15 7.71
N ALA A 114 -1.76 -12.27 9.01
CA ALA A 114 -0.55 -11.71 9.60
C ALA A 114 0.72 -12.39 9.07
N ILE A 115 0.72 -13.72 8.91
CA ILE A 115 1.84 -14.49 8.35
C ILE A 115 2.08 -14.10 6.89
N VAL A 116 1.04 -14.05 6.06
CA VAL A 116 1.13 -13.61 4.66
C VAL A 116 1.75 -12.21 4.59
N SER A 117 1.24 -11.28 5.42
CA SER A 117 1.74 -9.91 5.49
C SER A 117 3.19 -9.82 5.99
N LEU A 118 3.62 -10.74 6.84
CA LEU A 118 5.01 -10.83 7.32
C LEU A 118 5.94 -11.37 6.22
N CYS A 119 5.55 -12.46 5.56
CA CYS A 119 6.33 -13.03 4.45
C CYS A 119 6.48 -12.01 3.31
N PHE A 120 5.41 -11.29 2.96
CA PHE A 120 5.48 -10.24 1.95
C PHE A 120 6.42 -9.10 2.37
N ARG A 121 6.45 -8.72 3.66
CA ARG A 121 7.40 -7.73 4.19
C ARG A 121 8.86 -8.17 4.08
N ILE A 122 9.13 -9.44 4.34
CA ILE A 122 10.46 -10.02 4.18
C ILE A 122 10.86 -10.01 2.70
N LEU A 123 9.96 -10.43 1.81
CA LEU A 123 10.17 -10.41 0.36
C LEU A 123 10.45 -8.99 -0.16
N ALA A 124 9.60 -8.02 0.16
CA ALA A 124 9.78 -6.63 -0.23
C ALA A 124 11.10 -6.04 0.30
N ARG A 125 11.51 -6.38 1.52
CA ARG A 125 12.81 -5.98 2.07
C ARG A 125 13.98 -6.62 1.32
N ALA A 126 13.88 -7.89 0.95
CA ALA A 126 14.92 -8.57 0.19
C ALA A 126 15.10 -7.97 -1.21
N VAL A 127 13.99 -7.67 -1.87
CA VAL A 127 13.96 -7.06 -3.21
C VAL A 127 14.51 -5.62 -3.18
N THR A 128 14.05 -4.79 -2.23
CA THR A 128 14.55 -3.41 -2.10
C THR A 128 16.04 -3.34 -1.76
N ASN A 129 16.55 -4.23 -0.89
CA ASN A 129 17.99 -4.34 -0.62
C ASN A 129 18.81 -4.80 -1.83
N PHE A 130 18.21 -5.56 -2.74
CA PHE A 130 18.90 -6.09 -3.91
C PHE A 130 19.08 -5.02 -5.00
N GLN A 131 18.05 -4.19 -5.24
CA GLN A 131 18.11 -3.14 -6.26
C GLN A 131 18.74 -1.83 -5.78
N TYR A 132 18.60 -1.48 -4.49
CA TYR A 132 18.98 -0.16 -3.99
C TYR A 132 19.99 -0.23 -2.85
N THR A 133 21.16 0.37 -3.07
CA THR A 133 22.18 0.56 -2.01
C THR A 133 21.90 1.82 -1.18
N ASN A 134 21.15 2.78 -1.73
CA ASN A 134 20.84 4.05 -1.07
C ASN A 134 19.54 3.95 -0.24
N LYS A 135 19.64 4.22 1.07
CA LYS A 135 18.53 4.17 2.03
C LYS A 135 17.34 5.06 1.66
N SER A 136 17.57 6.16 0.95
CA SER A 136 16.49 7.07 0.50
C SER A 136 15.60 6.42 -0.56
N GLN A 137 16.18 5.72 -1.53
CA GLN A 137 15.45 5.07 -2.62
C GLN A 137 14.75 3.79 -2.14
N MET A 138 15.38 3.05 -1.22
CA MET A 138 14.72 1.93 -0.53
C MET A 138 13.46 2.38 0.23
N ARG A 139 13.53 3.50 0.96
CA ARG A 139 12.40 4.03 1.72
C ARG A 139 11.27 4.44 0.80
N GLU A 140 11.57 5.03 -0.35
CA GLU A 140 10.62 5.44 -1.39
C GLU A 140 9.80 4.25 -1.91
N ILE A 141 10.44 3.15 -2.25
CA ILE A 141 9.76 1.96 -2.78
C ILE A 141 9.01 1.21 -1.69
N TYR A 142 9.57 1.15 -0.49
CA TYR A 142 8.85 0.59 0.65
C TYR A 142 7.57 1.40 0.95
N THR A 143 7.63 2.73 0.90
CA THR A 143 6.43 3.58 1.00
C THR A 143 5.51 3.48 -0.22
N LYS A 144 6.03 3.18 -1.42
CA LYS A 144 5.20 2.95 -2.63
C LYS A 144 4.38 1.66 -2.50
N ILE A 145 4.97 0.61 -1.93
CA ILE A 145 4.34 -0.70 -1.78
C ILE A 145 3.37 -0.73 -0.58
N TYR A 146 3.76 -0.10 0.54
CA TYR A 146 3.05 -0.23 1.80
C TYR A 146 2.34 1.05 2.28
N GLY A 147 2.67 2.22 1.72
CA GLY A 147 2.19 3.51 2.24
C GLY A 147 2.63 3.80 3.68
N LYS A 148 2.20 4.94 4.23
CA LYS A 148 2.30 5.20 5.68
C LYS A 148 1.28 4.39 6.49
N HIS A 149 0.25 3.85 5.82
CA HIS A 149 -0.87 3.16 6.46
C HIS A 149 -0.59 1.69 6.82
N ASN A 150 0.36 0.99 6.19
CA ASN A 150 0.60 -0.44 6.46
C ASN A 150 0.94 -0.76 7.92
N ILE A 151 1.61 0.14 8.65
CA ILE A 151 1.91 -0.10 10.06
C ILE A 151 0.62 -0.07 10.91
N TYR A 152 -0.27 0.89 10.63
CA TYR A 152 -1.58 0.97 11.26
C TYR A 152 -2.45 -0.24 10.89
N PHE A 153 -2.39 -0.69 9.64
CA PHE A 153 -3.08 -1.88 9.17
C PHE A 153 -2.59 -3.16 9.84
N SER A 154 -1.28 -3.32 10.00
CA SER A 154 -0.70 -4.44 10.76
C SER A 154 -1.13 -4.42 12.23
N LEU A 155 -1.09 -3.25 12.88
CA LEU A 155 -1.52 -3.10 14.27
C LEU A 155 -3.02 -3.39 14.43
N PHE A 156 -3.84 -2.88 13.51
CA PHE A 156 -5.26 -3.13 13.49
C PHE A 156 -5.57 -4.63 13.34
N ASN A 157 -4.85 -5.34 12.46
CA ASN A 157 -4.99 -6.78 12.33
C ASN A 157 -4.67 -7.52 13.64
N VAL A 158 -3.61 -7.14 14.36
CA VAL A 158 -3.29 -7.72 15.69
C VAL A 158 -4.41 -7.47 16.69
N VAL A 159 -4.99 -6.27 16.70
CA VAL A 159 -6.16 -5.95 17.56
C VAL A 159 -7.36 -6.82 17.19
N LEU A 160 -7.65 -7.02 15.90
CA LEU A 160 -8.72 -7.90 15.44
C LEU A 160 -8.50 -9.36 15.83
N ILE A 161 -7.26 -9.85 15.84
CA ILE A 161 -6.96 -11.22 16.32
C ILE A 161 -7.33 -11.35 17.79
N VAL A 162 -6.92 -10.40 18.64
CA VAL A 162 -7.23 -10.42 20.08
C VAL A 162 -8.73 -10.32 20.31
N LEU A 163 -9.41 -9.37 19.65
CA LEU A 163 -10.86 -9.23 19.75
C LEU A 163 -11.61 -10.43 19.18
N GLY A 164 -11.07 -11.09 18.14
CA GLY A 164 -11.68 -12.23 17.46
C GLY A 164 -11.79 -13.45 18.35
N TYR A 165 -10.89 -13.57 19.35
CA TYR A 165 -10.98 -14.59 20.37
C TYR A 165 -12.22 -14.43 21.25
N PHE A 166 -12.58 -13.20 21.63
CA PHE A 166 -13.70 -12.90 22.52
C PHE A 166 -15.03 -12.69 21.78
N PHE A 167 -14.99 -12.04 20.61
CA PHE A 167 -16.16 -11.59 19.86
C PHE A 167 -16.07 -11.94 18.36
N PRO A 168 -16.01 -13.24 17.99
CA PRO A 168 -15.75 -13.67 16.61
C PRO A 168 -16.77 -13.14 15.60
N GLN A 169 -18.06 -13.12 15.95
CA GLN A 169 -19.13 -12.64 15.07
C GLN A 169 -19.02 -11.14 14.78
N ILE A 170 -18.66 -10.34 15.79
CA ILE A 170 -18.48 -8.89 15.65
C ILE A 170 -17.25 -8.60 14.79
N VAL A 171 -16.15 -9.30 15.05
CA VAL A 171 -14.88 -9.10 14.35
C VAL A 171 -14.98 -9.44 12.86
N LEU A 172 -15.79 -10.43 12.47
CA LEU A 172 -16.06 -10.72 11.06
C LEU A 172 -16.59 -9.48 10.31
N TRP A 173 -17.48 -8.70 10.92
CA TRP A 173 -17.98 -7.46 10.32
C TRP A 173 -16.91 -6.37 10.22
N PHE A 174 -15.95 -6.32 11.14
CA PHE A 174 -14.81 -5.40 11.05
C PHE A 174 -13.76 -5.83 10.02
N PHE A 175 -13.63 -7.14 9.76
CA PHE A 175 -12.85 -7.65 8.64
C PHE A 175 -13.46 -7.26 7.29
N LEU A 176 -14.78 -7.01 7.21
CA LEU A 176 -15.47 -6.74 5.94
C LEU A 176 -15.02 -5.46 5.21
N PRO A 177 -15.06 -4.28 5.84
CA PRO A 177 -14.63 -3.05 5.16
C PRO A 177 -13.11 -3.00 4.97
N TYR A 178 -12.33 -3.75 5.75
CA TYR A 178 -10.88 -3.56 5.82
C TYR A 178 -10.13 -3.72 4.49
N PRO A 179 -10.22 -4.85 3.75
CA PRO A 179 -9.51 -5.00 2.49
C PRO A 179 -10.13 -4.16 1.37
N LEU A 180 -11.44 -3.89 1.44
CA LEU A 180 -12.16 -3.06 0.47
C LEU A 180 -11.75 -1.59 0.56
N VAL A 181 -11.70 -1.04 1.78
CA VAL A 181 -11.19 0.31 2.06
C VAL A 181 -9.73 0.39 1.65
N TYR A 182 -8.90 -0.61 1.96
CA TYR A 182 -7.51 -0.61 1.49
C TYR A 182 -7.45 -0.54 -0.05
N MET A 183 -8.22 -1.37 -0.75
CA MET A 183 -8.24 -1.40 -2.21
C MET A 183 -8.65 -0.05 -2.81
N VAL A 184 -9.68 0.58 -2.24
CA VAL A 184 -10.22 1.87 -2.70
C VAL A 184 -9.29 3.04 -2.38
N PHE A 185 -8.80 3.15 -1.14
CA PHE A 185 -8.03 4.31 -0.69
C PHE A 185 -6.53 4.19 -0.94
N SER A 186 -6.00 2.99 -1.22
CA SER A 186 -4.59 2.83 -1.56
C SER A 186 -4.24 3.52 -2.89
N SER A 187 -5.19 3.76 -3.80
CA SER A 187 -4.98 4.55 -5.03
C SER A 187 -4.44 5.97 -4.75
N ASN A 188 -4.96 6.65 -3.73
CA ASN A 188 -4.58 8.03 -3.38
C ASN A 188 -3.17 8.17 -2.79
N ASP A 189 -2.69 7.17 -2.05
CA ASP A 189 -1.33 7.18 -1.51
C ASP A 189 -0.28 6.91 -2.61
N ARG A 190 -0.67 6.24 -3.71
CA ARG A 190 0.22 5.87 -4.83
C ARG A 190 0.56 7.05 -5.75
N GLN A 191 -0.39 7.97 -5.97
CA GLN A 191 -0.18 9.15 -6.82
C GLN A 191 0.85 10.13 -6.23
N GLN A 192 0.86 10.28 -4.89
CA GLN A 192 1.85 11.09 -4.17
C GLN A 192 3.28 10.72 -4.50
N MET A 193 3.53 9.44 -4.76
CA MET A 193 4.89 8.94 -4.93
C MET A 193 5.31 8.95 -6.40
N TYR A 194 4.39 8.75 -7.35
CA TYR A 194 4.69 8.93 -8.78
C TYR A 194 5.07 10.39 -9.08
N ASP A 195 4.36 11.34 -8.48
CA ASP A 195 4.68 12.75 -8.64
C ASP A 195 6.07 13.10 -8.08
N ALA A 196 6.43 12.48 -6.95
CA ALA A 196 7.74 12.64 -6.31
C ALA A 196 8.88 11.93 -7.06
N ALA A 197 8.61 10.79 -7.70
CA ALA A 197 9.59 10.03 -8.47
C ALA A 197 10.07 10.78 -9.72
N GLN A 198 9.24 11.67 -10.27
CA GLN A 198 9.60 12.52 -11.41
C GLN A 198 10.44 13.76 -11.01
N LEU A 199 10.54 14.05 -9.71
CA LEU A 199 11.35 15.14 -9.17
C LEU A 199 12.82 14.74 -9.07
N THR A 200 13.72 15.73 -9.18
CA THR A 200 15.16 15.52 -8.92
C THR A 200 15.40 15.13 -7.46
N ALA A 201 16.54 14.50 -7.14
CA ALA A 201 16.85 14.02 -5.79
C ALA A 201 16.64 15.10 -4.70
N ASN A 202 17.10 16.34 -4.94
CA ASN A 202 16.95 17.46 -4.01
C ASN A 202 15.48 17.94 -3.88
N GLN A 203 14.71 17.90 -4.98
CA GLN A 203 13.30 18.30 -4.98
C GLN A 203 12.42 17.24 -4.30
N ARG A 204 12.77 15.96 -4.46
CA ARG A 204 12.12 14.84 -3.79
C ARG A 204 12.29 14.90 -2.27
N GLU A 205 13.48 15.28 -1.80
CA GLU A 205 13.73 15.47 -0.37
C GLU A 205 12.85 16.58 0.22
N GLN A 206 12.68 17.69 -0.51
CA GLN A 206 11.76 18.78 -0.13
C GLN A 206 10.29 18.34 -0.16
N TYR A 207 9.91 17.54 -1.15
CA TYR A 207 8.57 16.96 -1.26
C TYR A 207 8.22 16.10 -0.05
N LEU A 208 9.16 15.26 0.41
CA LEU A 208 8.98 14.39 1.57
C LEU A 208 8.83 15.15 2.90
N GLN A 209 9.26 16.41 2.94
CA GLN A 209 9.18 17.28 4.13
C GLN A 209 7.90 18.13 4.18
N LEU A 210 7.06 18.12 3.14
CA LEU A 210 5.83 18.91 3.11
C LEU A 210 4.77 18.40 4.10
N PRO A 211 4.01 19.29 4.76
CA PRO A 211 2.81 18.93 5.52
C PRO A 211 1.73 18.33 4.61
N THR A 212 0.89 17.45 5.15
CA THR A 212 -0.19 16.76 4.41
C THR A 212 -1.17 17.71 3.69
N GLY A 213 -1.38 18.92 4.23
CA GLY A 213 -2.24 19.93 3.60
C GLY A 213 -1.67 20.53 2.31
N GLU A 214 -0.35 20.76 2.27
CA GLU A 214 0.34 21.34 1.11
C GLU A 214 0.55 20.31 0.00
N LEU A 215 0.78 19.04 0.38
CA LEU A 215 0.79 17.91 -0.55
C LEU A 215 -0.51 17.82 -1.36
N ARG A 216 -1.67 18.04 -0.72
CA ARG A 216 -2.97 18.05 -1.39
C ARG A 216 -3.14 19.21 -2.37
N LYS A 217 -2.56 20.37 -2.10
CA LYS A 217 -2.60 21.52 -3.03
C LYS A 217 -1.76 21.25 -4.27
N PHE A 218 -0.57 20.68 -4.10
CA PHE A 218 0.25 20.26 -5.23
C PHE A 218 -0.44 19.21 -6.10
N GLN A 219 -1.09 18.21 -5.50
CA GLN A 219 -1.88 17.21 -6.22
C GLN A 219 -2.95 17.83 -7.11
N LYS A 220 -3.74 18.78 -6.58
CA LYS A 220 -4.76 19.49 -7.36
C LYS A 220 -4.16 20.24 -8.55
N LEU A 221 -2.96 20.82 -8.40
CA LEU A 221 -2.26 21.49 -9.50
C LEU A 221 -1.79 20.50 -10.59
N VAL A 222 -1.29 19.33 -10.19
CA VAL A 222 -0.88 18.29 -11.14
C VAL A 222 -2.09 17.73 -11.88
N GLU A 223 -3.19 17.48 -11.17
CA GLU A 223 -4.44 16.94 -11.71
C GLU A 223 -5.10 17.90 -12.71
N ASN A 224 -5.25 19.18 -12.33
CA ASN A 224 -5.82 20.20 -13.22
C ASN A 224 -4.95 20.46 -14.47
N GLY A 225 -3.63 20.25 -14.36
CA GLY A 225 -2.70 20.44 -15.47
C GLY A 225 -2.74 19.34 -16.53
N LEU A 226 -3.18 18.12 -16.17
CA LEU A 226 -3.34 17.01 -17.13
C LEU A 226 -4.60 17.21 -18.00
N SER A 227 -5.66 17.76 -17.42
CA SER A 227 -6.93 18.05 -18.11
C SER A 227 -6.80 19.11 -19.21
N SER A 228 -5.80 20.00 -19.13
CA SER A 228 -5.58 21.10 -20.08
C SER A 228 -4.80 20.73 -21.34
N THR A 229 -4.38 19.47 -21.50
CA THR A 229 -3.47 19.04 -22.59
C THR A 229 -4.13 18.19 -23.68
N SER A 230 -5.45 17.93 -23.60
CA SER A 230 -6.19 17.30 -24.71
C SER A 230 -6.38 18.29 -25.86
N PRO A 231 -5.89 18.02 -27.08
CA PRO A 231 -5.92 18.98 -28.19
C PRO A 231 -7.29 19.28 -28.78
N ASP A 232 -8.36 18.55 -28.41
CA ASP A 232 -9.70 18.75 -28.95
C ASP A 232 -10.70 19.14 -27.85
N SER A 233 -10.69 20.42 -27.48
CA SER A 233 -11.88 21.06 -26.88
C SER A 233 -11.82 22.57 -27.09
N SER A 234 -12.06 23.00 -28.32
CA SER A 234 -12.36 24.39 -28.64
C SER A 234 -13.79 24.75 -28.21
N THR A 235 -14.07 24.77 -26.90
CA THR A 235 -15.21 25.49 -26.32
C THR A 235 -14.88 25.81 -24.86
N PRO A 236 -15.06 27.06 -24.39
CA PRO A 236 -14.79 27.40 -23.00
C PRO A 236 -15.92 26.87 -22.11
N SER A 237 -15.85 25.59 -21.72
CA SER A 237 -16.77 25.01 -20.75
C SER A 237 -16.20 25.16 -19.35
N GLN A 238 -16.47 26.31 -18.72
CA GLN A 238 -16.40 26.47 -17.26
C GLN A 238 -17.23 25.39 -16.52
N GLU A 239 -18.16 24.73 -17.21
CA GLU A 239 -19.00 23.63 -16.71
C GLU A 239 -18.28 22.27 -16.59
N ALA A 240 -17.14 22.04 -17.27
CA ALA A 240 -16.41 20.76 -17.15
C ALA A 240 -15.69 20.61 -15.80
N SER A 241 -15.51 21.71 -15.06
CA SER A 241 -14.89 21.69 -13.73
C SER A 241 -15.83 21.25 -12.60
N GLU A 242 -17.15 21.27 -12.82
CA GLU A 242 -18.16 20.78 -11.84
C GLU A 242 -18.51 19.30 -12.03
N GLN A 243 -18.18 18.69 -13.19
CA GLN A 243 -18.44 17.29 -13.49
C GLN A 243 -17.19 16.39 -13.47
N ALA A 244 -16.08 16.85 -12.88
CA ALA A 244 -15.02 15.94 -12.43
C ALA A 244 -15.55 15.17 -11.19
N GLY A 245 -16.46 14.23 -11.44
CA GLY A 245 -17.17 13.50 -10.40
C GLY A 245 -16.22 12.72 -9.49
N HIS A 246 -16.71 12.39 -8.29
CA HIS A 246 -16.04 11.62 -7.23
C HIS A 246 -15.44 10.25 -7.64
N HIS A 247 -15.50 9.89 -8.93
CA HIS A 247 -15.11 8.61 -9.52
C HIS A 247 -13.94 8.71 -10.52
N SER A 248 -13.44 9.91 -10.86
CA SER A 248 -12.31 10.07 -11.81
C SER A 248 -11.03 9.33 -11.41
N TRP A 249 -10.89 8.99 -10.12
CA TRP A 249 -9.78 8.20 -9.59
C TRP A 249 -9.86 6.70 -9.98
N LEU A 250 -11.04 6.18 -10.33
CA LEU A 250 -11.24 4.77 -10.73
C LEU A 250 -10.72 4.49 -12.14
N ASP A 251 -10.79 5.49 -13.02
CA ASP A 251 -10.41 5.36 -14.44
C ASP A 251 -8.91 5.61 -14.69
N ARG A 252 -8.12 5.81 -13.62
CA ARG A 252 -6.71 6.19 -13.70
C ARG A 252 -5.81 4.95 -13.81
N ALA A 253 -4.81 4.98 -14.71
CA ALA A 253 -3.98 3.82 -14.96
C ALA A 253 -3.20 3.35 -13.72
N ILE A 254 -3.21 2.04 -13.49
CA ILE A 254 -2.54 1.36 -12.38
C ILE A 254 -1.02 1.55 -12.40
N ASN A 255 -0.44 1.62 -13.60
CA ASN A 255 0.96 1.98 -13.81
C ASN A 255 1.04 3.09 -14.89
N PRO A 256 1.29 4.36 -14.52
CA PRO A 256 1.32 5.47 -15.47
C PRO A 256 2.50 5.43 -16.45
N GLU A 257 3.48 4.53 -16.29
CA GLU A 257 4.47 4.26 -17.36
C GLU A 257 3.82 3.63 -18.62
N ASN A 258 2.68 2.95 -18.47
CA ASN A 258 1.94 2.39 -19.59
C ASN A 258 0.90 3.35 -20.20
N GLU A 259 0.55 4.46 -19.52
CA GLU A 259 -0.26 5.54 -20.11
C GLU A 259 0.48 6.19 -21.30
N SER A 260 1.81 6.29 -21.24
CA SER A 260 2.64 6.73 -22.37
C SER A 260 2.72 5.74 -23.53
N ALA A 261 2.31 4.48 -23.34
CA ALA A 261 2.28 3.48 -24.41
C ALA A 261 0.91 3.42 -25.13
N GLY A 262 -0.16 3.90 -24.49
CA GLY A 262 -1.54 3.73 -24.99
C GLY A 262 -2.35 5.00 -25.25
N THR A 263 -1.99 6.15 -24.70
CA THR A 263 -2.80 7.38 -24.83
C THR A 263 -1.92 8.61 -25.07
N SER A 264 -2.01 9.16 -26.28
CA SER A 264 -1.62 10.52 -26.70
C SER A 264 -0.21 11.04 -26.27
N HIS A 265 0.76 10.87 -27.16
CA HIS A 265 1.76 11.86 -27.58
C HIS A 265 2.72 12.58 -26.59
N LEU A 266 2.78 12.26 -25.30
CA LEU A 266 3.81 12.82 -24.40
C LEU A 266 4.88 11.78 -24.04
N ASP A 267 6.13 12.06 -24.42
CA ASP A 267 7.30 11.25 -24.05
C ASP A 267 7.48 11.25 -22.52
N ILE A 268 7.98 10.16 -21.93
CA ILE A 268 8.22 10.04 -20.48
C ILE A 268 9.11 11.20 -19.99
N ASP A 269 10.04 11.65 -20.83
CA ASP A 269 10.89 12.80 -20.55
C ASP A 269 10.13 14.14 -20.54
N GLU A 270 9.10 14.29 -21.36
CA GLU A 270 8.22 15.47 -21.35
C GLU A 270 7.36 15.50 -20.09
N ILE A 271 6.83 14.35 -19.64
CA ILE A 271 6.09 14.25 -18.38
C ILE A 271 6.99 14.64 -17.20
N ARG A 272 8.25 14.15 -17.15
CA ARG A 272 9.23 14.57 -16.13
C ARG A 272 9.50 16.08 -16.18
N GLN A 273 9.62 16.66 -17.37
CA GLN A 273 9.82 18.11 -17.51
C GLN A 273 8.61 18.91 -17.04
N LEU A 274 7.40 18.50 -17.44
CA LEU A 274 6.14 19.12 -17.03
C LEU A 274 6.01 19.10 -15.51
N ARG A 275 6.25 17.95 -14.89
CA ARG A 275 6.16 17.81 -13.43
C ARG A 275 7.20 18.65 -12.68
N ARG A 276 8.42 18.73 -13.22
CA ARG A 276 9.45 19.64 -12.68
C ARG A 276 9.02 21.10 -12.79
N LYS A 277 8.36 21.52 -13.87
CA LYS A 277 7.82 22.87 -14.03
C LYS A 277 6.68 23.15 -13.04
N GLN A 278 5.73 22.23 -12.92
CA GLN A 278 4.62 22.33 -11.95
C GLN A 278 5.14 22.41 -10.52
N TRP A 279 6.17 21.64 -10.17
CA TRP A 279 6.82 21.70 -8.87
C TRP A 279 7.53 23.03 -8.61
N GLN A 280 8.23 23.58 -9.60
CA GLN A 280 8.85 24.90 -9.48
C GLN A 280 7.80 26.01 -9.33
N GLN A 281 6.67 25.89 -10.04
CA GLN A 281 5.54 26.81 -9.90
C GLN A 281 4.94 26.73 -8.49
N PHE A 282 4.65 25.51 -8.03
CA PHE A 282 4.18 25.26 -6.67
C PHE A 282 5.14 25.82 -5.61
N LEU A 283 6.46 25.61 -5.77
CA LEU A 283 7.44 26.15 -4.85
C LEU A 283 7.50 27.68 -4.88
N LYS A 284 7.25 28.35 -6.01
CA LYS A 284 7.16 29.82 -6.06
C LYS A 284 5.93 30.31 -5.30
N ASP A 285 4.80 29.67 -5.54
CA ASP A 285 3.52 30.02 -4.91
C ASP A 285 3.57 29.73 -3.39
N THR A 286 4.29 28.67 -2.98
CA THR A 286 4.38 28.21 -1.59
C THR A 286 5.56 28.80 -0.82
N LYS A 287 6.73 29.08 -1.43
CA LYS A 287 7.88 29.72 -0.75
C LYS A 287 7.58 31.14 -0.30
N THR A 288 6.64 31.82 -0.96
CA THR A 288 6.14 33.12 -0.50
C THR A 288 5.42 32.99 0.86
N GLN A 289 5.02 31.77 1.24
CA GLN A 289 4.24 31.46 2.44
C GLN A 289 4.98 30.57 3.46
N TYR A 290 6.05 29.85 3.07
CA TYR A 290 6.78 28.89 3.92
C TYR A 290 8.31 28.92 3.69
N ASP A 291 9.09 29.13 4.77
CA ASP A 291 10.55 29.02 4.73
C ASP A 291 11.00 27.57 5.02
N PHE A 292 11.20 26.82 3.94
CA PHE A 292 11.65 25.43 3.97
C PHE A 292 13.01 25.24 4.68
N LYS A 293 13.84 26.30 4.77
CA LYS A 293 15.17 26.22 5.38
C LYS A 293 15.09 26.17 6.91
N ASN A 294 14.17 26.93 7.51
CA ASN A 294 13.99 27.01 8.96
C ASN A 294 13.27 25.80 9.55
N HIS A 295 12.32 25.19 8.82
CA HIS A 295 11.60 24.01 9.31
C HIS A 295 12.45 22.73 9.35
N ALA A 296 13.35 22.53 8.38
CA ALA A 296 14.30 21.42 8.38
C ALA A 296 15.29 21.51 9.57
N GLN A 297 15.78 22.72 9.87
CA GLN A 297 16.63 22.97 11.03
C GLN A 297 15.88 22.84 12.36
N ASN A 298 14.63 23.29 12.45
CA ASN A 298 13.83 23.16 13.67
C ASN A 298 13.45 21.71 13.99
N ASN A 299 13.13 20.88 12.98
CA ASN A 299 12.87 19.46 13.20
C ASN A 299 14.14 18.66 13.53
N ALA A 300 15.27 18.98 12.89
CA ALA A 300 16.57 18.40 13.25
C ALA A 300 17.01 18.80 14.67
N GLY A 301 16.77 20.05 15.07
CA GLY A 301 17.02 20.56 16.43
C GLY A 301 16.10 19.93 17.48
N GLN A 302 14.83 19.68 17.16
CA GLN A 302 13.89 18.98 18.06
C GLN A 302 14.20 17.48 18.19
N LEU A 303 14.62 16.81 17.12
CA LEU A 303 15.12 15.43 17.18
C LEU A 303 16.41 15.34 18.00
N ALA A 304 17.33 16.30 17.85
CA ALA A 304 18.54 16.36 18.67
C ALA A 304 18.22 16.59 20.16
N ASN A 305 17.31 17.52 20.48
CA ASN A 305 16.89 17.80 21.87
C ASN A 305 16.13 16.65 22.54
N ASN A 306 15.33 15.89 21.79
CA ASN A 306 14.66 14.69 22.33
C ASN A 306 15.64 13.52 22.56
N THR A 307 16.79 13.51 21.88
CA THR A 307 17.82 12.48 22.07
C THR A 307 18.77 12.84 23.21
N SER A 308 19.05 14.13 23.45
CA SER A 308 19.87 14.58 24.58
C SER A 308 19.15 14.48 25.93
N HIS A 309 17.82 14.66 25.99
CA HIS A 309 17.07 14.48 27.24
C HIS A 309 16.93 13.03 27.72
N HIS A 310 17.23 12.03 26.89
CA HIS A 310 17.24 10.62 27.29
C HIS A 310 18.61 10.08 27.70
N THR A 311 19.68 10.87 27.57
CA THR A 311 21.06 10.39 27.82
C THR A 311 21.69 10.95 29.10
N GLU A 312 21.07 11.94 29.76
CA GLU A 312 21.48 12.42 31.09
C GLU A 312 20.59 11.85 32.21
N ARG A 313 20.72 10.54 32.46
CA ARG A 313 20.58 10.01 33.83
C ARG A 313 21.86 9.25 34.15
N HIS A 314 22.82 9.96 34.72
CA HIS A 314 24.04 9.38 35.27
C HIS A 314 23.70 8.31 36.34
N PRO A 315 24.52 7.25 36.49
CA PRO A 315 24.34 6.20 37.48
C PRO A 315 24.80 6.71 38.86
N ARG A 316 23.94 6.59 39.86
CA ARG A 316 24.34 6.78 41.26
C ARG A 316 24.90 5.47 41.78
N ASP A 317 26.23 5.45 41.81
CA ASP A 317 27.11 4.85 42.82
C ASP A 317 26.37 4.22 44.02
N GLN A 318 26.47 2.89 44.14
CA GLN A 318 26.25 2.15 45.37
C GLN A 318 27.55 1.41 45.67
N SER A 319 28.39 2.04 46.48
CA SER A 319 29.46 1.40 47.23
C SER A 319 29.25 1.73 48.72
N ASP A 320 29.08 0.66 49.49
CA ASP A 320 29.41 0.42 50.90
C ASP A 320 29.43 1.59 51.90
N ASP A 321 28.70 1.48 53.02
CA ASP A 321 29.19 0.83 54.25
C ASP A 321 28.39 1.26 55.49
N HIS A 322 28.32 0.32 56.44
CA HIS A 322 28.16 0.46 57.90
C HIS A 322 26.79 0.51 58.62
N LYS A 323 26.61 -0.58 59.41
CA LYS A 323 26.18 -0.66 60.83
C LYS A 323 24.74 -0.24 61.16
N ASN A 324 23.90 -1.20 61.57
CA ASN A 324 23.85 -1.79 62.92
C ASN A 324 22.89 -3.00 62.92
#